data_AF-D6PJ71-F1
#
_entry.id   AF-D6PJ71-F1
#
_cell.length_a   1.000
_cell.length_b   1.000
_cell.length_c   1.000
_cell.angle_alpha   90.00
_cell.angle_beta   90.00
_cell.angle_gamma   90.00
#
_symmetry.space_group_name_H-M   'P 1'
#
loop_
_entity.id
_entity.type
_entity.pdbx_description
1 polymer ?
#
loop_
_entity_poly.entity_id
_entity_poly.type
_entity_poly.pdbx_seq_one_letter_code
_entity_poly.pdbx_strand_id
1 'polypeptide(L)'
;MDCNSIIYDEVRKLQEEYTSNHTEFEDEQFENKLIQCVINTIGIYIEYIQPSETVYIAFDGVAPFAKMNQQRTRRHKGMITSKINNVIGVNENQMKWTTSHITPGTLFMNKLSNRVTKAFGGLEGHYGVKKIIVSCSDEAGEGEHKLFQYVRSHKDTFQDTNMVIYGLDSDLIMLSLFHCEMFKNLYIFRETPEFGKGILSEEQCSMDYMYMHIHSLARAILIEMSCDEGQYFRLYDYMFMCFLLGNDFLPHFPSLNIRTMGIEVLLDNYKKISEITVKRCLFLRKRKSNGNG
;
A
#
# COMPACT_ATOMS: atom_id res chain seq x y z
N MET A 1 9.00 1.83 3.04
CA MET A 1 8.33 0.55 3.27
C MET A 1 7.18 0.80 4.22
N ASP A 2 5.96 0.45 3.82
CA ASP A 2 4.84 0.31 4.75
C ASP A 2 4.94 -1.06 5.41
N CYS A 3 5.25 -1.09 6.70
CA CYS A 3 5.57 -2.33 7.41
C CYS A 3 4.38 -2.94 8.14
N ASN A 4 3.19 -2.33 8.08
CA ASN A 4 2.03 -2.88 8.79
C ASN A 4 1.62 -4.25 8.26
N SER A 5 1.66 -4.46 6.93
CA SER A 5 1.38 -5.76 6.32
C SER A 5 2.31 -6.85 6.85
N ILE A 6 3.60 -6.54 7.01
CA ILE A 6 4.62 -7.47 7.55
C ILE A 6 4.19 -7.98 8.93
N ILE A 7 3.67 -7.11 9.81
CA ILE A 7 3.20 -7.54 11.13
C ILE A 7 2.08 -8.58 10.99
N TYR A 8 1.09 -8.30 10.13
CA TYR A 8 -0.03 -9.22 9.94
C TYR A 8 0.39 -10.54 9.30
N ASP A 9 1.37 -10.52 8.40
CA ASP A 9 1.85 -11.72 7.72
C ASP A 9 2.66 -12.60 8.68
N GLU A 10 3.53 -12.00 9.50
CA GLU A 10 4.27 -12.73 10.53
C GLU A 10 3.36 -13.25 11.65
N VAL A 11 2.27 -12.55 12.00
CA VAL A 11 1.26 -13.08 12.92
C VAL A 11 0.61 -14.34 12.35
N ARG A 12 0.23 -14.36 11.07
CA ARG A 12 -0.41 -15.54 10.46
C ARG A 12 0.55 -16.73 10.41
N LYS A 13 1.78 -16.52 9.94
CA LYS A 13 2.84 -17.56 9.91
C LYS A 13 3.09 -18.15 11.29
N LEU A 14 3.22 -17.30 12.30
CA LEU A 14 3.42 -17.74 13.68
C LEU A 14 2.21 -18.54 14.16
N GLN A 15 0.98 -18.05 13.98
CA GLN A 15 -0.24 -18.75 14.41
C GLN A 15 -0.38 -20.16 13.81
N GLU A 16 0.00 -20.35 12.55
CA GLU A 16 0.06 -21.67 11.91
C GLU A 16 1.11 -22.60 12.57
N GLU A 17 2.30 -22.07 12.86
CA GLU A 17 3.36 -22.78 13.61
C GLU A 17 2.89 -23.18 15.02
N TYR A 18 2.19 -22.29 15.72
CA TYR A 18 1.62 -22.51 17.06
C TYR A 18 0.56 -23.62 17.07
N THR A 19 -0.35 -23.59 16.10
CA THR A 19 -1.43 -24.57 16.00
C THR A 19 -0.89 -25.96 15.74
N SER A 20 0.19 -26.06 14.95
CA SER A 20 0.84 -27.32 14.58
C SER A 20 1.65 -27.93 15.72
N ASN A 21 2.28 -27.12 16.58
CA ASN A 21 3.21 -27.59 17.60
C ASN A 21 2.60 -27.77 19.01
N HIS A 22 1.32 -27.42 19.22
CA HIS A 22 0.63 -27.52 20.53
C HIS A 22 1.36 -26.88 21.71
N THR A 23 2.19 -25.86 21.47
CA THR A 23 2.96 -25.16 22.50
C THR A 23 2.19 -23.94 23.02
N GLU A 24 1.87 -23.94 24.32
CA GLU A 24 1.40 -22.74 25.03
C GLU A 24 2.60 -21.83 25.32
N PHE A 25 2.71 -20.70 24.61
CA PHE A 25 3.64 -19.64 24.98
C PHE A 25 2.90 -18.53 25.74
N GLU A 26 3.55 -17.96 26.75
CA GLU A 26 3.08 -16.72 27.37
C GLU A 26 3.01 -15.59 26.33
N ASP A 27 2.01 -14.70 26.48
CA ASP A 27 1.77 -13.57 25.56
C ASP A 27 3.07 -12.76 25.29
N GLU A 28 3.92 -12.59 26.30
CA GLU A 28 5.19 -11.87 26.16
C GLU A 28 6.21 -12.58 25.25
N GLN A 29 6.30 -13.91 25.33
CA GLN A 29 7.22 -14.69 24.50
C GLN A 29 6.79 -14.65 23.04
N PHE A 30 5.48 -14.71 22.80
CA PHE A 30 4.90 -14.51 21.47
C PHE A 30 5.26 -13.14 20.90
N GLU A 31 5.01 -12.06 21.64
CA GLU A 31 5.33 -10.70 21.19
C GLU A 31 6.82 -10.52 20.89
N ASN A 32 7.69 -11.11 21.72
CA ASN A 32 9.14 -11.04 21.51
C ASN A 32 9.58 -11.77 20.24
N LYS A 33 8.99 -12.95 19.94
CA LYS A 33 9.24 -13.70 18.71
C LYS A 33 8.71 -12.96 17.49
N LEU A 34 7.49 -12.45 17.57
CA LEU A 34 6.85 -11.66 16.50
C LEU A 34 7.68 -10.43 16.13
N ILE A 35 8.12 -9.65 17.11
CA ILE A 35 8.96 -8.46 16.85
C ILE A 35 10.27 -8.87 16.17
N GLN A 36 10.88 -9.98 16.59
CA GLN A 36 12.12 -10.46 15.98
C GLN A 36 11.91 -10.89 14.52
N CYS A 37 10.81 -11.59 14.22
CA CYS A 37 10.46 -11.96 12.86
C CYS A 37 10.25 -10.73 11.99
N VAL A 38 9.51 -9.72 12.47
CA VAL A 38 9.29 -8.46 11.72
C VAL A 38 10.62 -7.76 11.41
N ILE A 39 11.54 -7.65 12.37
CA ILE A 39 12.86 -7.06 12.15
C ILE A 39 13.66 -7.85 11.11
N ASN A 40 13.65 -9.18 11.20
CA ASN A 40 14.36 -10.04 10.25
C ASN A 40 13.78 -9.89 8.83
N THR A 41 12.45 -9.89 8.67
CA THR A 41 11.79 -9.72 7.37
C THR A 41 12.12 -8.36 6.74
N ILE A 42 12.13 -7.29 7.53
CA ILE A 42 12.56 -5.96 7.06
C ILE A 42 14.02 -6.00 6.60
N GLY A 43 14.91 -6.66 7.36
CA GLY A 43 16.31 -6.85 6.98
C GLY A 43 16.48 -7.59 5.66
N ILE A 44 15.74 -8.69 5.48
CA ILE A 44 15.70 -9.47 4.22
C ILE A 44 15.29 -8.59 3.04
N TYR A 45 14.28 -7.72 3.21
CA TYR A 45 13.87 -6.81 2.14
C TYR A 45 14.93 -5.78 1.78
N ILE A 46 15.64 -5.25 2.77
CA ILE A 46 16.74 -4.30 2.54
C ILE A 46 17.89 -5.01 1.79
N GLU A 47 18.27 -6.21 2.22
CA GLU A 47 19.32 -7.01 1.57
C GLU A 47 18.95 -7.45 0.16
N TYR A 48 17.67 -7.76 -0.08
CA TYR A 48 17.17 -8.16 -1.39
C TYR A 48 17.11 -6.98 -2.37
N ILE A 49 16.62 -5.81 -1.91
CA ILE A 49 16.46 -4.61 -2.76
C ILE A 49 17.79 -3.88 -2.98
N GLN A 50 18.72 -3.97 -2.02
CA GLN A 50 20.03 -3.29 -2.04
C GLN A 50 19.94 -1.76 -2.31
N PRO A 51 19.20 -1.00 -1.48
CA PRO A 51 19.10 0.45 -1.64
C PRO A 51 20.43 1.14 -1.34
N SER A 52 20.72 2.27 -2.01
CA SER A 52 21.98 3.01 -1.83
C SER A 52 21.83 4.30 -1.03
N GLU A 53 20.76 5.07 -1.28
CA GLU A 53 20.61 6.42 -0.74
C GLU A 53 19.84 6.46 0.59
N THR A 54 18.61 5.95 0.61
CA THR A 54 17.74 6.09 1.79
C THR A 54 16.83 4.88 1.94
N VAL A 55 16.73 4.37 3.17
CA VAL A 55 15.71 3.41 3.59
C VAL A 55 14.76 4.11 4.55
N TYR A 56 13.47 4.14 4.23
CA TYR A 56 12.42 4.67 5.09
C TYR A 56 11.51 3.53 5.54
N ILE A 57 11.48 3.26 6.84
CA ILE A 57 10.68 2.20 7.49
C ILE A 57 9.52 2.90 8.20
N ALA A 58 8.29 2.62 7.79
CA ALA A 58 7.10 3.29 8.30
C ALA A 58 6.13 2.29 8.95
N PHE A 59 5.64 2.63 10.14
CA PHE A 59 4.52 1.97 10.82
C PHE A 59 3.36 2.93 11.01
N ASP A 60 2.14 2.40 11.07
CA ASP A 60 0.96 3.19 11.33
C ASP A 60 1.03 3.88 12.70
N GLY A 61 0.80 5.18 12.68
CA GLY A 61 0.47 5.96 13.85
C GLY A 61 -1.02 6.29 13.90
N VAL A 62 -1.37 7.30 14.70
CA VAL A 62 -2.77 7.72 14.85
C VAL A 62 -3.30 8.23 13.51
N ALA A 63 -4.24 7.50 12.92
CA ALA A 63 -4.84 7.81 11.63
C ALA A 63 -5.94 8.88 11.72
N PRO A 64 -6.32 9.54 10.61
CA PRO A 64 -7.43 10.48 10.58
C PRO A 64 -8.78 9.86 10.99
N PHE A 65 -9.70 10.68 11.48
CA PHE A 65 -11.02 10.23 11.97
C PHE A 65 -11.79 9.38 10.96
N ALA A 66 -11.74 9.73 9.67
CA ALA A 66 -12.41 8.98 8.61
C ALA A 66 -11.88 7.53 8.52
N LYS A 67 -10.54 7.36 8.53
CA LYS A 67 -9.90 6.03 8.56
C LYS A 67 -10.21 5.29 9.86
N MET A 68 -10.22 5.98 11.00
CA MET A 68 -10.56 5.36 12.29
C MET A 68 -11.95 4.70 12.27
N ASN A 69 -12.94 5.32 11.63
CA ASN A 69 -14.28 4.75 11.49
C ASN A 69 -14.29 3.50 10.59
N GLN A 70 -13.54 3.52 9.49
CA GLN A 70 -13.36 2.37 8.61
C GLN A 70 -12.70 1.21 9.39
N GLN A 71 -11.61 1.49 10.09
CA GLN A 71 -10.88 0.49 10.86
C GLN A 71 -11.73 -0.08 12.00
N ARG A 72 -12.53 0.76 12.68
CA ARG A 72 -13.48 0.33 13.73
C ARG A 72 -14.52 -0.62 13.17
N THR A 73 -15.12 -0.29 12.02
CA THR A 73 -16.10 -1.15 11.35
C THR A 73 -15.49 -2.50 10.96
N ARG A 74 -14.26 -2.48 10.40
CA ARG A 74 -13.51 -3.70 10.05
C ARG A 74 -13.26 -4.59 11.27
N ARG A 75 -12.78 -4.01 12.37
CA ARG A 75 -12.53 -4.72 13.64
C ARG A 75 -13.82 -5.32 14.23
N HIS A 76 -14.91 -4.57 14.20
CA HIS A 76 -16.20 -5.05 14.72
C HIS A 76 -16.75 -6.23 13.90
N LYS A 77 -16.64 -6.16 12.56
CA LYS A 77 -16.99 -7.28 11.68
C LYS A 77 -16.14 -8.51 11.98
N GLY A 78 -14.82 -8.34 12.10
CA GLY A 78 -13.90 -9.43 12.47
C GLY A 78 -14.30 -10.10 13.79
N MET A 79 -14.56 -9.30 14.84
CA MET A 79 -15.03 -9.83 16.13
C MET A 79 -16.35 -10.62 16.00
N ILE A 80 -17.31 -10.13 15.22
CA ILE A 80 -18.57 -10.84 14.99
C ILE A 80 -18.31 -12.15 14.26
N THR A 81 -17.49 -12.15 13.20
CA THR A 81 -17.14 -13.36 12.45
C THR A 81 -16.48 -14.40 13.35
N SER A 82 -15.53 -14.00 14.22
CA SER A 82 -14.92 -14.89 15.20
C SER A 82 -15.94 -15.48 16.17
N LYS A 83 -16.90 -14.67 16.67
CA LYS A 83 -17.97 -15.18 17.55
C LYS A 83 -18.88 -16.18 16.83
N ILE A 84 -19.21 -15.92 15.57
CA ILE A 84 -20.02 -16.83 14.75
C ILE A 84 -19.27 -18.15 14.55
N ASN A 85 -17.98 -18.11 14.20
CA ASN A 85 -17.17 -19.31 14.01
C ASN A 85 -17.07 -20.15 15.30
N ASN A 86 -16.93 -19.50 16.46
CA ASN A 86 -16.96 -20.18 17.77
C ASN A 86 -18.30 -20.90 18.02
N VAL A 87 -19.44 -20.27 17.68
CA VAL A 87 -20.76 -20.88 17.85
C VAL A 87 -20.98 -22.06 16.89
N ILE A 88 -20.43 -21.99 15.69
CA ILE A 88 -20.54 -23.05 14.67
C ILE A 88 -19.62 -24.25 14.98
N GLY A 89 -18.77 -24.15 16.02
CA GLY A 89 -17.90 -25.25 16.43
C GLY A 89 -16.70 -25.47 15.50
N VAL A 90 -16.33 -24.44 14.71
CA VAL A 90 -15.04 -24.39 14.02
C VAL A 90 -14.00 -24.06 15.09
N ASN A 91 -13.58 -25.09 15.83
CA ASN A 91 -12.57 -24.99 16.89
C ASN A 91 -11.23 -24.58 16.29
N GLU A 92 -10.90 -23.29 16.35
CA GLU A 92 -9.51 -22.84 16.31
C GLU A 92 -9.04 -22.70 17.75
N ASN A 93 -7.90 -23.32 18.07
CA ASN A 93 -7.18 -23.09 19.33
C ASN A 93 -6.92 -21.59 19.47
N GLN A 94 -7.78 -20.90 20.22
CA GLN A 94 -7.73 -19.45 20.32
C GLN A 94 -6.51 -19.04 21.16
N MET A 95 -5.44 -18.61 20.48
CA MET A 95 -4.43 -17.78 21.12
C MET A 95 -5.12 -16.61 21.80
N LYS A 96 -4.71 -16.36 23.05
CA LYS A 96 -5.16 -15.20 23.82
C LYS A 96 -4.71 -13.88 23.18
N TRP A 97 -3.57 -13.89 22.49
CA TRP A 97 -3.07 -12.75 21.73
C TRP A 97 -3.89 -12.55 20.44
N THR A 98 -4.43 -11.34 20.28
CA THR A 98 -5.26 -10.98 19.11
C THR A 98 -4.66 -9.80 18.35
N THR A 99 -5.00 -9.68 17.08
CA THR A 99 -4.59 -8.56 16.19
C THR A 99 -5.06 -7.18 16.67
N SER A 100 -5.90 -7.10 17.71
CA SER A 100 -6.28 -5.84 18.35
C SER A 100 -5.09 -5.10 18.97
N HIS A 101 -4.04 -5.82 19.37
CA HIS A 101 -2.79 -5.24 19.86
C HIS A 101 -2.02 -4.46 18.78
N ILE A 102 -2.31 -4.69 17.49
CA ILE A 102 -1.73 -3.98 16.35
C ILE A 102 -2.53 -2.69 16.12
N THR A 103 -2.40 -1.76 17.08
CA THR A 103 -3.02 -0.43 17.02
C THR A 103 -2.08 0.57 17.73
N PRO A 104 -1.89 1.78 17.18
CA PRO A 104 -1.10 2.82 17.86
C PRO A 104 -1.55 3.04 19.31
N GLY A 105 -0.59 3.17 20.22
CA GLY A 105 -0.84 3.40 21.65
C GLY A 105 -0.94 2.13 22.51
N THR A 106 -0.91 0.93 21.93
CA THR A 106 -0.82 -0.32 22.71
C THR A 106 0.59 -0.55 23.24
N LEU A 107 0.71 -1.35 24.32
CA LEU A 107 2.00 -1.76 24.87
C LEU A 107 2.86 -2.50 23.82
N PHE A 108 2.23 -3.38 23.04
CA PHE A 108 2.89 -4.08 21.94
C PHE A 108 3.49 -3.12 20.91
N MET A 109 2.72 -2.15 20.39
CA MET A 109 3.23 -1.21 19.39
C MET A 109 4.35 -0.32 19.93
N ASN A 110 4.29 0.06 21.21
CA ASN A 110 5.39 0.78 21.87
C ASN A 110 6.65 -0.10 21.97
N LYS A 111 6.50 -1.39 22.32
CA LYS A 111 7.61 -2.36 22.40
C LYS A 111 8.22 -2.62 21.02
N LEU A 112 7.39 -2.80 19.99
CA LEU A 112 7.80 -2.94 18.60
C LEU A 112 8.58 -1.70 18.14
N SER A 113 8.03 -0.51 18.34
CA SER A 113 8.66 0.77 17.96
C SER A 113 10.06 0.91 18.56
N ASN A 114 10.19 0.65 19.87
CA ASN A 114 11.47 0.71 20.56
C ASN A 114 12.49 -0.31 20.03
N ARG A 115 12.06 -1.55 19.73
CA ARG A 115 12.96 -2.60 19.25
C ARG A 115 13.38 -2.38 17.80
N VAL A 116 12.48 -1.92 16.94
CA VAL A 116 12.80 -1.59 15.53
C VAL A 116 13.75 -0.40 15.47
N THR A 117 13.48 0.70 16.18
CA THR A 117 14.37 1.88 16.19
C THR A 117 15.77 1.51 16.67
N LYS A 118 15.89 0.65 17.68
CA LYS A 118 17.19 0.14 18.15
C LYS A 118 17.85 -0.80 17.15
N ALA A 119 17.09 -1.66 16.48
CA ALA A 119 17.64 -2.64 15.54
C ALA A 119 18.24 -1.96 14.32
N PHE A 120 17.58 -0.94 13.77
CA PHE A 120 18.03 -0.27 12.54
C PHE A 120 18.87 1.00 12.77
N GLY A 121 19.03 1.43 14.02
CA GLY A 121 19.88 2.57 14.36
C GLY A 121 21.37 2.23 14.21
N GLY A 122 22.07 2.91 13.30
CA GLY A 122 23.50 2.71 13.07
C GLY A 122 23.84 1.55 12.12
N LEU A 123 22.84 0.95 11.46
CA LEU A 123 23.05 -0.12 10.45
C LEU A 123 23.27 0.40 9.03
N GLU A 124 23.43 1.71 8.84
CA GLU A 124 23.75 2.34 7.55
C GLU A 124 24.96 1.66 6.88
N GLY A 125 26.04 1.46 7.64
CA GLY A 125 27.25 0.81 7.14
C GLY A 125 27.07 -0.69 6.87
N HIS A 126 26.20 -1.37 7.61
CA HIS A 126 25.93 -2.80 7.43
C HIS A 126 25.18 -3.06 6.11
N TYR A 127 24.18 -2.23 5.80
CA TYR A 127 23.38 -2.34 4.58
C TYR A 127 23.95 -1.55 3.39
N GLY A 128 25.02 -0.77 3.59
CA GLY A 128 25.59 0.08 2.53
C GLY A 128 24.69 1.24 2.10
N VAL A 129 23.81 1.70 3.01
CA VAL A 129 22.82 2.77 2.76
C VAL A 129 23.32 4.06 3.41
N LYS A 130 23.18 5.22 2.76
CA LYS A 130 23.60 6.50 3.38
C LYS A 130 22.76 6.92 4.59
N LYS A 131 21.48 6.59 4.60
CA LYS A 131 20.54 7.01 5.66
C LYS A 131 19.43 5.97 5.88
N ILE A 132 19.23 5.55 7.13
CA ILE A 132 18.07 4.76 7.53
C ILE A 132 17.18 5.62 8.42
N ILE A 133 15.89 5.65 8.12
CA ILE A 133 14.88 6.44 8.85
C ILE A 133 13.79 5.48 9.30
N VAL A 134 13.49 5.52 10.60
CA VAL A 134 12.42 4.73 11.20
C VAL A 134 11.36 5.69 11.71
N SER A 135 10.15 5.57 11.17
CA SER A 135 8.97 6.33 11.56
C SER A 135 7.95 5.36 12.15
N CYS A 136 7.86 5.38 13.48
CA CYS A 136 7.10 4.42 14.27
C CYS A 136 5.68 4.93 14.61
N SER A 137 4.96 4.22 15.46
CA SER A 137 3.56 4.55 15.82
C SER A 137 3.39 5.79 16.70
N ASP A 138 4.50 6.35 17.18
CA ASP A 138 4.58 7.59 17.97
C ASP A 138 4.34 8.85 17.12
N GLU A 139 4.67 8.80 15.83
CA GLU A 139 4.32 9.85 14.88
C GLU A 139 2.90 9.65 14.34
N ALA A 140 2.09 10.72 14.24
CA ALA A 140 0.74 10.64 13.70
C ALA A 140 0.72 10.37 12.18
N GLY A 141 -0.35 9.72 11.70
CA GLY A 141 -0.55 9.39 10.28
C GLY A 141 -0.38 7.91 9.94
N GLU A 142 -0.88 7.52 8.77
CA GLU A 142 -0.74 6.16 8.21
C GLU A 142 0.65 5.98 7.58
N GLY A 143 1.19 4.76 7.61
CA GLY A 143 2.56 4.45 7.17
C GLY A 143 2.85 4.92 5.74
N GLU A 144 1.99 4.56 4.80
CA GLU A 144 2.05 5.04 3.41
C GLU A 144 2.04 6.57 3.28
N HIS A 145 1.20 7.25 4.07
CA HIS A 145 1.07 8.71 4.02
C HIS A 145 2.29 9.41 4.61
N LYS A 146 2.88 8.87 5.69
CA LYS A 146 4.15 9.35 6.25
C LYS A 146 5.29 9.26 5.23
N LEU A 147 5.38 8.11 4.54
CA LEU A 147 6.37 7.89 3.49
C LEU A 147 6.25 8.95 2.39
N PHE A 148 5.06 9.12 1.82
CA PHE A 148 4.88 10.12 0.76
C PHE A 148 4.99 11.56 1.28
N GLN A 149 4.70 11.82 2.56
CA GLN A 149 4.94 13.14 3.16
C GLN A 149 6.43 13.44 3.27
N TYR A 150 7.25 12.47 3.67
CA TYR A 150 8.71 12.62 3.69
C TYR A 150 9.29 12.86 2.29
N VAL A 151 8.78 12.14 1.30
CA VAL A 151 9.13 12.34 -0.12
C VAL A 151 8.81 13.75 -0.59
N ARG A 152 7.61 14.26 -0.26
CA ARG A 152 7.20 15.62 -0.65
C ARG A 152 8.04 16.72 0.01
N SER A 153 8.46 16.53 1.27
CA SER A 153 9.29 17.51 1.98
C SER A 153 10.76 17.54 1.53
N HIS A 154 11.23 16.50 0.84
CA HIS A 154 12.60 16.37 0.35
C HIS A 154 12.65 16.19 -1.17
N LYS A 155 11.74 16.85 -1.90
CA LYS A 155 11.58 16.70 -3.35
C LYS A 155 12.90 16.85 -4.12
N ASP A 156 13.71 17.84 -3.77
CA ASP A 156 14.99 18.12 -4.44
C ASP A 156 16.02 17.02 -4.24
N THR A 157 15.93 16.26 -3.14
CA THR A 157 16.84 15.13 -2.86
C THR A 157 16.47 13.89 -3.68
N PHE A 158 15.18 13.71 -3.96
CA PHE A 158 14.67 12.52 -4.62
C PHE A 158 14.43 12.68 -6.12
N GLN A 159 14.59 13.89 -6.63
CA GLN A 159 14.43 14.16 -8.06
C GLN A 159 15.37 13.28 -8.89
N ASP A 160 14.84 12.69 -9.97
CA ASP A 160 15.58 11.82 -10.88
C ASP A 160 16.19 10.56 -10.25
N THR A 161 15.75 10.17 -9.04
CA THR A 161 16.17 8.93 -8.39
C THR A 161 15.26 7.76 -8.75
N ASN A 162 15.75 6.53 -8.53
CA ASN A 162 14.92 5.32 -8.60
C ASN A 162 14.32 5.07 -7.21
N MET A 163 13.01 4.85 -7.15
CA MET A 163 12.31 4.56 -5.89
C MET A 163 11.64 3.20 -5.94
N VAL A 164 11.75 2.47 -4.82
CA VAL A 164 11.02 1.22 -4.57
C VAL A 164 10.19 1.39 -3.30
N ILE A 165 8.89 1.13 -3.40
CA ILE A 165 7.94 1.20 -2.28
C ILE A 165 7.45 -0.20 -2.00
N TYR A 166 7.63 -0.68 -0.76
CA TYR A 166 7.00 -1.91 -0.31
C TYR A 166 5.63 -1.63 0.33
N GLY A 167 4.64 -2.44 -0.02
CA GLY A 167 3.36 -2.59 0.67
C GLY A 167 2.32 -3.30 -0.18
N LEU A 168 1.26 -3.79 0.48
CA LEU A 168 0.20 -4.61 -0.16
C LEU A 168 -1.07 -3.84 -0.51
N ASP A 169 -1.23 -2.62 0.01
CA ASP A 169 -2.46 -1.86 -0.13
C ASP A 169 -2.66 -1.29 -1.55
N SER A 170 -3.91 -1.24 -2.00
CA SER A 170 -4.27 -0.64 -3.29
C SER A 170 -4.03 0.86 -3.33
N ASP A 171 -4.09 1.52 -2.17
CA ASP A 171 -3.91 2.97 -2.03
C ASP A 171 -2.48 3.38 -2.39
N LEU A 172 -1.48 2.51 -2.13
CA LEU A 172 -0.11 2.68 -2.60
C LEU A 172 0.00 2.76 -4.12
N ILE A 173 -0.83 2.04 -4.88
CA ILE A 173 -0.83 2.15 -6.35
C ILE A 173 -1.27 3.55 -6.76
N MET A 174 -2.34 4.07 -6.16
CA MET A 174 -2.86 5.40 -6.46
C MET A 174 -1.89 6.50 -6.02
N LEU A 175 -1.35 6.40 -4.81
CA LEU A 175 -0.34 7.33 -4.31
C LEU A 175 0.93 7.30 -5.16
N SER A 176 1.36 6.12 -5.61
CA SER A 176 2.52 6.00 -6.50
C SER A 176 2.26 6.61 -7.88
N LEU A 177 1.08 6.40 -8.47
CA LEU A 177 0.70 7.05 -9.73
C LEU A 177 0.69 8.58 -9.58
N PHE A 178 0.23 9.10 -8.44
CA PHE A 178 0.22 10.54 -8.17
C PHE A 178 1.62 11.16 -8.13
N HIS A 179 2.62 10.44 -7.61
CA HIS A 179 3.98 10.95 -7.44
C HIS A 179 4.95 10.44 -8.52
N CYS A 180 4.51 9.67 -9.51
CA CYS A 180 5.41 8.99 -10.44
C CYS A 180 6.35 9.97 -11.18
N GLU A 181 5.85 11.13 -11.60
CA GLU A 181 6.63 12.18 -12.29
C GLU A 181 7.80 12.74 -11.45
N MET A 182 7.83 12.51 -10.14
CA MET A 182 8.94 12.97 -9.29
C MET A 182 10.19 12.11 -9.41
N PHE A 183 10.06 10.88 -9.91
CA PHE A 183 11.11 9.88 -9.91
C PHE A 183 11.49 9.50 -11.33
N LYS A 184 12.75 9.10 -11.54
CA LYS A 184 13.17 8.54 -12.82
C LYS A 184 12.48 7.19 -13.07
N ASN A 185 12.48 6.33 -12.05
CA ASN A 185 11.73 5.08 -12.04
C ASN A 185 11.08 4.89 -10.68
N LEU A 186 9.84 4.41 -10.66
CA LEU A 186 9.10 4.10 -9.45
C LEU A 186 8.54 2.69 -9.54
N TYR A 187 8.81 1.89 -8.52
CA TYR A 187 8.37 0.50 -8.43
C TYR A 187 7.61 0.26 -7.13
N ILE A 188 6.56 -0.56 -7.20
CA ILE A 188 5.95 -1.17 -6.01
C ILE A 188 6.46 -2.60 -5.89
N PHE A 189 7.13 -2.88 -4.78
CA PHE A 189 7.62 -4.19 -4.39
C PHE A 189 6.63 -4.88 -3.46
N ARG A 190 6.33 -6.15 -3.70
CA ARG A 190 5.35 -6.93 -2.93
C ARG A 190 5.59 -8.42 -3.10
N GLU A 191 5.15 -9.20 -2.12
CA GLU A 191 5.15 -10.66 -2.22
C GLU A 191 4.21 -11.14 -3.32
N THR A 192 4.57 -12.24 -3.96
CA THR A 192 3.73 -12.87 -4.99
C THR A 192 2.44 -13.40 -4.37
N PRO A 193 1.24 -12.89 -4.75
CA PRO A 193 -0.02 -13.39 -4.22
C PRO A 193 -0.15 -14.89 -4.49
N GLU A 194 -0.73 -15.65 -3.56
CA GLU A 194 -0.93 -17.09 -3.72
C GLU A 194 -1.71 -17.44 -5.00
N PHE A 195 -2.67 -16.60 -5.38
CA PHE A 195 -3.42 -16.75 -6.63
C PHE A 195 -2.54 -16.59 -7.89
N GLY A 196 -1.48 -15.77 -7.80
CA GLY A 196 -0.51 -15.57 -8.88
C GLY A 196 0.36 -16.80 -9.14
N LYS A 197 0.64 -17.61 -8.10
CA LYS A 197 1.44 -18.83 -8.22
C LYS A 197 0.81 -19.88 -9.14
N GLY A 198 -0.52 -19.86 -9.32
CA GLY A 198 -1.22 -20.74 -10.27
C GLY A 198 -1.24 -20.25 -11.72
N ILE A 199 -0.91 -18.98 -11.98
CA ILE A 199 -0.93 -18.35 -13.32
C ILE A 199 0.48 -18.27 -13.91
N LEU A 200 1.50 -18.16 -13.05
CA LEU A 200 2.90 -18.12 -13.46
C LEU A 200 3.37 -19.53 -13.85
N SER A 201 4.12 -19.63 -14.96
CA SER A 201 4.75 -20.88 -15.40
C SER A 201 5.66 -21.46 -14.31
N GLU A 202 5.84 -22.78 -14.25
CA GLU A 202 6.66 -23.47 -13.22
C GLU A 202 8.07 -22.87 -13.03
N GLU A 203 8.68 -22.30 -14.08
CA GLU A 203 9.98 -21.62 -14.02
C GLU A 203 9.96 -20.22 -13.36
N GLN A 204 8.81 -19.55 -13.30
CA GLN A 204 8.60 -18.26 -12.62
C GLN A 204 8.03 -18.43 -11.20
N CYS A 205 7.63 -19.66 -10.85
CA CYS A 205 7.05 -20.01 -9.56
C CYS A 205 8.05 -19.89 -8.39
N SER A 206 9.34 -19.70 -8.67
CA SER A 206 10.39 -19.47 -7.69
C SER A 206 10.55 -18.01 -7.25
N MET A 207 9.83 -17.06 -7.87
CA MET A 207 9.95 -15.65 -7.50
C MET A 207 8.97 -15.34 -6.37
N ASP A 208 9.47 -15.34 -5.13
CA ASP A 208 8.69 -14.96 -3.94
C ASP A 208 8.25 -13.49 -3.97
N TYR A 209 8.87 -12.67 -4.83
CA TYR A 209 8.65 -11.25 -4.91
C TYR A 209 8.40 -10.73 -6.33
N MET A 210 7.54 -9.71 -6.43
CA MET A 210 7.20 -9.03 -7.68
C MET A 210 7.45 -7.52 -7.60
N TYR A 211 7.84 -6.95 -8.74
CA TYR A 211 7.97 -5.51 -8.94
C TYR A 211 6.92 -5.03 -9.95
N MET A 212 6.11 -4.07 -9.54
CA MET A 212 5.22 -3.35 -10.45
C MET A 212 5.85 -2.01 -10.84
N HIS A 213 6.21 -1.86 -12.12
CA HIS A 213 6.76 -0.60 -12.63
C HIS A 213 5.64 0.42 -12.88
N ILE A 214 5.66 1.52 -12.12
CA ILE A 214 4.56 2.49 -12.08
C ILE A 214 4.50 3.37 -13.32
N HIS A 215 5.63 3.72 -13.95
CA HIS A 215 5.59 4.46 -15.21
C HIS A 215 5.00 3.63 -16.35
N SER A 216 5.26 2.32 -16.39
CA SER A 216 4.64 1.43 -17.38
C SER A 216 3.13 1.34 -17.15
N LEU A 217 2.69 1.23 -15.89
CA LEU A 217 1.27 1.24 -15.55
C LEU A 217 0.61 2.57 -15.94
N ALA A 218 1.24 3.70 -15.59
CA ALA A 218 0.77 5.03 -15.96
C ALA A 218 0.58 5.18 -17.47
N ARG A 219 1.57 4.75 -18.26
CA ARG A 219 1.49 4.77 -19.73
C ARG A 219 0.34 3.90 -20.24
N ALA A 220 0.17 2.69 -19.69
CA ALA A 220 -0.93 1.81 -20.07
C ALA A 220 -2.30 2.43 -19.78
N ILE A 221 -2.47 3.08 -18.62
CA ILE A 221 -3.69 3.79 -18.25
C ILE A 221 -3.96 4.95 -19.22
N LEU A 222 -2.94 5.75 -19.55
CA LEU A 222 -3.08 6.88 -20.48
C LEU A 222 -3.51 6.41 -21.88
N ILE A 223 -2.93 5.31 -22.37
CA ILE A 223 -3.32 4.68 -23.64
C ILE A 223 -4.78 4.24 -23.58
N GLU A 224 -5.20 3.57 -22.51
CA GLU A 224 -6.58 3.12 -22.35
C GLU A 224 -7.58 4.30 -22.27
N MET A 225 -7.16 5.41 -21.68
CA MET A 225 -7.93 6.67 -21.66
C MET A 225 -7.91 7.42 -23.01
N SER A 226 -7.24 6.90 -24.03
CA SER A 226 -7.04 7.57 -25.33
C SER A 226 -6.39 8.95 -25.20
N CYS A 227 -5.44 9.08 -24.27
CA CYS A 227 -4.66 10.30 -24.04
C CYS A 227 -3.25 10.18 -24.64
N ASP A 228 -2.69 11.31 -25.08
CA ASP A 228 -1.32 11.34 -25.63
C ASP A 228 -0.27 11.03 -24.56
N GLU A 229 0.83 10.39 -24.99
CA GLU A 229 2.01 10.19 -24.15
C GLU A 229 2.56 11.55 -23.69
N GLY A 230 2.65 11.77 -22.37
CA GLY A 230 3.11 13.01 -21.76
C GLY A 230 2.02 13.82 -21.02
N GLN A 231 0.75 13.43 -21.12
CA GLN A 231 -0.33 14.06 -20.35
C GLN A 231 -0.51 13.42 -18.96
N TYR A 232 0.54 13.34 -18.15
CA TYR A 232 0.49 12.70 -16.82
C TYR A 232 -0.56 13.30 -15.88
N PHE A 233 -0.89 14.58 -16.04
CA PHE A 233 -1.99 15.22 -15.31
C PHE A 233 -3.36 14.54 -15.52
N ARG A 234 -3.55 13.77 -16.61
CA ARG A 234 -4.76 12.97 -16.86
C ARG A 234 -4.88 11.76 -15.95
N LEU A 235 -3.79 11.31 -15.34
CA LEU A 235 -3.84 10.29 -14.30
C LEU A 235 -4.64 10.79 -13.08
N TYR A 236 -4.67 12.11 -12.82
CA TYR A 236 -5.51 12.66 -11.75
C TYR A 236 -6.99 12.45 -12.04
N ASP A 237 -7.41 12.54 -13.30
CA ASP A 237 -8.79 12.23 -13.70
C ASP A 237 -9.09 10.73 -13.47
N TYR A 238 -8.14 9.84 -13.81
CA TYR A 238 -8.26 8.41 -13.54
C TYR A 238 -8.40 8.10 -12.05
N MET A 239 -7.51 8.64 -11.22
CA MET A 239 -7.55 8.47 -9.77
C MET A 239 -8.88 8.97 -9.19
N PHE A 240 -9.36 10.12 -9.66
CA PHE A 240 -10.66 10.66 -9.25
C PHE A 240 -11.82 9.73 -9.64
N MET A 241 -11.82 9.18 -10.86
CA MET A 241 -12.81 8.19 -11.28
C MET A 241 -12.78 6.94 -10.40
N CYS A 242 -11.60 6.47 -10.00
CA CYS A 242 -11.48 5.33 -9.10
C CYS A 242 -12.11 5.59 -7.71
N PHE A 243 -12.17 6.83 -7.23
CA PHE A 243 -12.91 7.12 -5.99
C PHE A 243 -14.41 6.84 -6.09
N LEU A 244 -15.00 6.85 -7.29
CA LEU A 244 -16.40 6.48 -7.52
C LEU A 244 -16.63 4.96 -7.37
N LEU A 245 -15.58 4.16 -7.55
CA LEU A 245 -15.57 2.72 -7.29
C LEU A 245 -15.43 2.40 -5.80
N GLY A 246 -15.44 3.42 -4.94
CA GLY A 246 -15.29 3.29 -3.49
C GLY A 246 -13.82 3.30 -3.06
N ASN A 247 -13.61 3.75 -1.84
CA ASN A 247 -12.33 3.74 -1.15
C ASN A 247 -12.60 3.62 0.37
N ASP A 248 -11.57 3.73 1.19
CA ASP A 248 -11.72 3.62 2.64
C ASP A 248 -12.60 4.71 3.28
N PHE A 249 -12.81 5.83 2.59
CA PHE A 249 -13.53 7.00 3.09
C PHE A 249 -14.93 7.13 2.49
N LEU A 250 -15.14 6.60 1.29
CA LEU A 250 -16.39 6.72 0.53
C LEU A 250 -16.96 5.33 0.23
N PRO A 251 -18.25 5.09 0.55
CA PRO A 251 -18.89 3.84 0.21
C PRO A 251 -18.91 3.68 -1.31
N HIS A 252 -18.86 2.43 -1.73
CA HIS A 252 -19.00 2.06 -3.12
C HIS A 252 -20.31 2.55 -3.73
N PHE A 253 -20.26 3.12 -4.94
CA PHE A 253 -21.47 3.48 -5.66
C PHE A 253 -22.19 2.19 -6.12
N PRO A 254 -23.47 1.96 -5.76
CA PRO A 254 -24.13 0.66 -5.97
C PRO A 254 -24.11 0.14 -7.41
N SER A 255 -24.09 1.03 -8.39
CA SER A 255 -24.13 0.69 -9.82
C SER A 255 -22.75 0.48 -10.47
N LEU A 256 -21.63 0.62 -9.75
CA LEU A 256 -20.30 0.67 -10.36
C LEU A 256 -19.29 -0.28 -9.71
N ASN A 257 -19.40 -1.59 -9.89
CA ASN A 257 -18.48 -2.55 -9.27
C ASN A 257 -17.26 -2.91 -10.14
N ILE A 258 -16.06 -2.97 -9.54
CA ILE A 258 -14.84 -3.47 -10.22
C ILE A 258 -15.06 -4.87 -10.80
N ARG A 259 -15.78 -5.74 -10.09
CA ARG A 259 -16.12 -7.10 -10.54
C ARG A 259 -17.14 -7.14 -11.67
N THR A 260 -17.88 -6.05 -11.90
CA THR A 260 -18.89 -5.95 -12.95
C THR A 260 -18.50 -4.89 -13.99
N MET A 261 -17.20 -4.82 -14.32
CA MET A 261 -16.64 -3.93 -15.36
C MET A 261 -16.87 -2.44 -15.10
N GLY A 262 -17.03 -2.04 -13.84
CA GLY A 262 -17.30 -0.64 -13.46
C GLY A 262 -16.20 0.32 -13.92
N ILE A 263 -14.95 -0.13 -13.97
CA ILE A 263 -13.82 0.69 -14.45
C ILE A 263 -13.93 0.96 -15.96
N GLU A 264 -14.34 -0.04 -16.75
CA GLU A 264 -14.51 0.09 -18.20
C GLU A 264 -15.64 1.05 -18.51
N VAL A 265 -16.76 0.95 -17.78
CA VAL A 265 -17.88 1.90 -17.90
C VAL A 265 -17.42 3.33 -17.63
N LEU A 266 -16.60 3.55 -16.60
CA LEU A 266 -16.07 4.89 -16.28
C LEU A 266 -15.15 5.41 -17.39
N LEU A 267 -14.20 4.57 -17.85
CA LEU A 267 -13.25 4.94 -18.90
C LEU A 267 -13.93 5.23 -20.24
N ASP A 268 -14.94 4.44 -20.61
CA ASP A 268 -15.71 4.66 -21.85
C ASP A 268 -16.51 5.96 -21.81
N ASN A 269 -17.11 6.29 -20.67
CA ASN A 269 -17.81 7.56 -20.51
C ASN A 269 -16.82 8.74 -20.49
N TYR A 270 -15.67 8.58 -19.86
CA TYR A 270 -14.61 9.59 -19.87
C TYR A 270 -14.13 9.89 -21.29
N LYS A 271 -13.84 8.86 -22.09
CA LYS A 271 -13.46 8.97 -23.51
C LYS A 271 -14.50 9.76 -24.31
N LYS A 272 -15.79 9.39 -24.20
CA LYS A 272 -16.91 10.10 -24.86
C LYS A 272 -16.99 11.58 -24.49
N ILE A 273 -16.87 11.91 -23.22
CA ILE A 273 -16.95 13.30 -22.73
C ILE A 273 -15.73 14.11 -23.19
N SER A 274 -14.53 13.51 -23.16
CA SER A 274 -13.30 14.14 -23.62
C SER A 274 -13.39 14.56 -25.09
N GLU A 275 -13.87 13.67 -25.97
CA GLU A 275 -14.08 13.98 -27.39
C GLU A 275 -15.06 15.14 -27.62
N ILE A 276 -16.19 15.15 -26.89
CA ILE A 276 -17.20 16.22 -26.96
C ILE A 276 -16.58 17.55 -26.54
N THR A 277 -15.75 17.53 -25.50
CA THR A 277 -15.11 18.72 -24.94
C THR A 277 -14.08 19.30 -25.91
N VAL A 278 -13.26 18.46 -26.54
CA VAL A 278 -12.30 18.89 -27.58
C VAL A 278 -13.03 19.51 -28.76
N LYS A 279 -14.10 18.88 -29.26
CA LYS A 279 -14.94 19.43 -30.35
C LYS A 279 -15.52 20.79 -29.97
N ARG A 280 -15.99 20.96 -28.73
CA ARG A 280 -16.54 22.22 -28.23
C ARG A 280 -15.47 23.31 -28.08
N CYS A 281 -14.29 22.98 -27.56
CA CYS A 281 -13.17 23.92 -27.45
C CYS A 281 -12.67 24.39 -28.83
N LEU A 282 -12.57 23.49 -29.81
CA LEU A 282 -12.24 23.82 -31.19
C LEU A 282 -13.30 24.73 -31.83
N PHE A 283 -14.59 24.45 -31.58
CA PHE A 283 -15.69 25.28 -32.05
C PHE A 283 -15.65 26.70 -31.45
N LEU A 284 -15.38 26.82 -30.15
CA LEU A 284 -15.24 28.13 -29.47
C LEU A 284 -14.02 28.91 -29.94
N ARG A 285 -12.88 28.25 -30.22
CA ARG A 285 -11.69 28.88 -30.83
C ARG A 285 -11.99 29.42 -32.23
N LYS A 286 -12.70 28.65 -33.08
CA LYS A 286 -13.12 29.11 -34.42
C LYS A 286 -14.08 30.31 -34.37
N ARG A 287 -14.96 30.39 -33.36
CA ARG A 287 -15.83 31.56 -33.16
C ARG A 287 -15.04 32.80 -32.73
N LYS A 288 -14.03 32.65 -31.88
CA LYS A 288 -13.16 33.77 -31.48
C LYS A 288 -12.29 34.28 -32.64
N SER A 289 -11.83 33.41 -33.54
CA SER A 289 -11.07 33.84 -34.72
C SER A 289 -11.93 34.53 -35.79
N ASN A 290 -13.21 34.16 -35.90
CA ASN A 290 -14.13 34.74 -36.89
C ASN A 290 -14.90 35.98 -36.39
N GLY A 291 -14.68 36.40 -35.13
CA GLY A 291 -15.34 37.58 -34.52
C GLY A 291 -14.45 38.82 -34.40
N ASN A 292 -13.25 38.81 -34.98
CA ASN A 292 -12.29 39.93 -35.02
C ASN A 292 -12.16 40.53 -36.44
N GLY A 293 -13.24 40.52 -37.22
CA GLY A 293 -13.33 41.16 -38.54
C GLY A 293 -14.37 42.27 -38.52
#